data_AF-A0A963ZUL5-F1
#
_entry.id   AF-A0A963ZUL5-F1
#
_cell.length_a   1.000
_cell.length_b   1.000
_cell.length_c   1.000
_cell.angle_alpha   90.00
_cell.angle_beta   90.00
_cell.angle_gamma   90.00
#
_symmetry.space_group_name_H-M   'P 1'
#
loop_
_entity.id
_entity.type
_entity.pdbx_description
1 polymer ?
#
loop_
_entity_poly.entity_id
_entity_poly.type
_entity_poly.pdbx_seq_one_letter_code
_entity_poly.pdbx_strand_id
1 'polypeptide(L)'
;MKRSLLLCLLSVLSISSTFAQKPKKYYADQVGKDEKMLFADYQSILIKTADGVFVQKIYYPEKKQITHLLTFKDDKFKILDGPYKEWYDNGTPWKEGAFLNGKKEGIWSFYSFETGKKEETGAYLNNERSGRWARLDSTGMVKEEMEFKAGVLNGPNKIYNRAGQLAIVRTYENGEMTGEEKLDTGNPIDTMKMVEVIPYMAGCENDDPDAQKQCSDRKMLESIYLQIRYPRTARENGLEGSAVLRFVVEKDGSITGVTALRGICRDIEAECKRVIGLMPQWAPGRQNGEPVRVVFNLPIKFKLE
;
A
#
# COMPACT_ATOMS: atom_id res chain seq x y z
N MET A 1 81.15 -20.92 -11.42
CA MET A 1 79.97 -21.71 -11.80
C MET A 1 78.77 -21.26 -10.96
N LYS A 2 77.75 -20.76 -11.66
CA LYS A 2 76.33 -20.51 -11.31
C LYS A 2 75.96 -20.01 -9.89
N ARG A 3 75.71 -18.69 -9.83
CA ARG A 3 74.77 -18.03 -8.92
C ARG A 3 73.34 -18.38 -9.36
N SER A 4 72.48 -18.79 -8.43
CA SER A 4 71.02 -18.78 -8.60
C SER A 4 70.41 -18.04 -7.40
N LEU A 5 70.07 -16.77 -7.58
CA LEU A 5 69.15 -16.04 -6.72
C LEU A 5 67.74 -16.30 -7.28
N LEU A 6 66.89 -16.97 -6.50
CA LEU A 6 65.47 -17.13 -6.80
C LEU A 6 64.73 -15.89 -6.28
N LEU A 7 64.34 -14.98 -7.17
CA LEU A 7 63.42 -13.88 -6.86
C LEU A 7 61.99 -14.44 -6.80
N CYS A 8 61.41 -14.55 -5.61
CA CYS A 8 59.96 -14.68 -5.45
C CYS A 8 59.32 -13.29 -5.51
N LEU A 9 58.82 -12.91 -6.69
CA LEU A 9 57.91 -11.77 -6.88
C LEU A 9 56.53 -12.15 -6.32
N LEU A 10 56.29 -11.84 -5.05
CA LEU A 10 54.94 -11.77 -4.48
C LEU A 10 54.31 -10.43 -4.87
N SER A 11 53.63 -10.40 -6.02
CA SER A 11 52.70 -9.32 -6.34
C SER A 11 51.48 -9.46 -5.42
N VAL A 12 51.53 -8.78 -4.28
CA VAL A 12 50.33 -8.51 -3.48
C VAL A 12 49.50 -7.51 -4.28
N LEU A 13 48.62 -8.03 -5.16
CA LEU A 13 47.45 -7.27 -5.60
C LEU A 13 46.54 -7.11 -4.40
N SER A 14 46.77 -6.04 -3.64
CA SER A 14 45.78 -5.49 -2.72
C SER A 14 44.60 -5.01 -3.57
N ILE A 15 43.67 -5.92 -3.84
CA ILE A 15 42.31 -5.57 -4.21
C ILE A 15 41.75 -4.87 -2.98
N SER A 16 41.94 -3.56 -2.90
CA SER A 16 41.14 -2.70 -2.05
C SER A 16 39.71 -2.78 -2.58
N SER A 17 38.96 -3.76 -2.07
CA SER A 17 37.51 -3.68 -2.05
C SER A 17 37.16 -2.45 -1.22
N THR A 18 37.13 -1.31 -1.90
CA THR A 18 36.44 -0.14 -1.42
C THR A 18 34.96 -0.49 -1.42
N PHE A 19 34.52 -1.21 -0.37
CA PHE A 19 33.14 -1.12 0.07
C PHE A 19 32.92 0.34 0.40
N ALA A 20 32.36 1.09 -0.55
CA ALA A 20 31.86 2.41 -0.29
C ALA A 20 30.81 2.26 0.81
N GLN A 21 31.17 2.50 2.07
CA GLN A 21 30.21 2.80 3.12
C GLN A 21 29.43 4.01 2.64
N LYS A 22 28.27 3.76 2.02
CA LYS A 22 27.35 4.83 1.63
C LYS A 22 27.01 5.64 2.88
N PRO A 23 26.91 6.97 2.76
CA PRO A 23 27.08 7.87 3.89
C PRO A 23 26.02 7.62 4.96
N LYS A 24 26.45 7.56 6.22
CA LYS A 24 25.63 7.49 7.46
C LYS A 24 24.62 8.66 7.63
N LYS A 25 24.30 9.41 6.57
CA LYS A 25 23.66 10.73 6.57
C LYS A 25 22.91 11.06 5.26
N TYR A 26 22.39 10.08 4.51
CA TYR A 26 21.77 10.33 3.19
C TYR A 26 20.61 11.35 3.20
N TYR A 27 19.89 11.42 4.32
CA TYR A 27 18.80 12.38 4.57
C TYR A 27 19.09 13.32 5.75
N ALA A 28 20.36 13.55 6.11
CA ALA A 28 20.68 14.47 7.21
C ALA A 28 20.23 15.91 6.91
N ASP A 29 20.10 16.26 5.63
CA ASP A 29 19.50 17.50 5.13
C ASP A 29 17.99 17.62 5.39
N GLN A 30 17.31 16.53 5.74
CA GLN A 30 15.87 16.49 6.03
C GLN A 30 15.55 16.64 7.54
N VAL A 31 16.58 16.79 8.38
CA VAL A 31 16.43 16.98 9.83
C VAL A 31 16.22 18.47 10.11
N GLY A 32 15.12 18.80 10.79
CA GLY A 32 14.79 20.16 11.20
C GLY A 32 15.82 20.75 12.17
N LYS A 33 15.90 22.08 12.25
CA LYS A 33 16.90 22.79 13.08
C LYS A 33 16.85 22.39 14.56
N ASP A 34 15.66 22.14 15.08
CA ASP A 34 15.41 21.79 16.48
C ASP A 34 15.19 20.28 16.68
N GLU A 35 15.41 19.47 15.65
CA GLU A 35 15.31 18.02 15.69
C GLU A 35 16.69 17.38 15.94
N LYS A 36 16.77 16.39 16.81
CA LYS A 36 17.97 15.58 17.01
C LYS A 36 17.88 14.29 16.21
N MET A 37 18.72 14.13 15.19
CA MET A 37 18.86 12.86 14.49
C MET A 37 19.46 11.79 15.42
N LEU A 38 18.74 10.69 15.58
CA LEU A 38 19.15 9.52 16.36
C LEU A 38 19.79 8.46 15.47
N PHE A 39 19.22 8.26 14.27
CA PHE A 39 19.65 7.26 13.31
C PHE A 39 19.30 7.69 11.88
N ALA A 40 20.07 7.22 10.91
CA ALA A 40 19.78 7.38 9.49
C ALA A 40 20.35 6.19 8.71
N ASP A 41 19.58 5.69 7.76
CA ASP A 41 20.00 4.69 6.78
C ASP A 41 19.66 5.16 5.35
N TYR A 42 19.65 4.23 4.39
CA TYR A 42 19.41 4.54 2.98
C TYR A 42 17.94 4.87 2.66
N GLN A 43 16.98 4.48 3.49
CA GLN A 43 15.55 4.71 3.29
C GLN A 43 14.88 5.52 4.40
N SER A 44 15.55 5.82 5.51
CA SER A 44 14.89 6.43 6.66
C SER A 44 15.81 7.29 7.52
N ILE A 45 15.17 8.20 8.27
CA ILE A 45 15.75 8.87 9.44
C ILE A 45 14.87 8.64 10.64
N LEU A 46 15.51 8.58 11.79
CA LEU A 46 14.90 8.56 13.09
C LEU A 46 15.36 9.80 13.85
N ILE A 47 14.41 10.57 14.33
CA ILE A 47 14.66 11.85 14.99
C ILE A 47 13.96 11.89 16.35
N LYS A 48 14.48 12.72 17.24
CA LYS A 48 13.77 13.20 18.43
C LYS A 48 13.46 14.67 18.24
N THR A 49 12.19 15.03 18.28
CA THR A 49 11.73 16.42 18.17
C THR A 49 12.03 17.20 19.47
N ALA A 50 11.90 18.52 19.43
CA ALA A 50 12.19 19.40 20.56
C ALA A 50 11.32 19.13 21.80
N ASP A 51 10.06 18.74 21.60
CA ASP A 51 9.10 18.30 22.62
C ASP A 51 9.33 16.86 23.09
N GLY A 52 10.37 16.19 22.58
CA GLY A 52 10.83 14.89 23.04
C GLY A 52 10.17 13.68 22.37
N VAL A 53 9.39 13.90 21.32
CA VAL A 53 8.69 12.86 20.56
C VAL A 53 9.66 12.15 19.60
N PHE A 54 9.52 10.83 19.47
CA PHE A 54 10.33 10.01 18.58
C PHE A 54 9.62 9.79 17.25
N VAL A 55 10.24 10.21 16.14
CA VAL A 55 9.63 10.14 14.80
C VAL A 55 10.56 9.44 13.83
N GLN A 56 10.05 8.48 13.07
CA GLN A 56 10.72 7.93 11.89
C GLN A 56 10.07 8.47 10.62
N LYS A 57 10.89 9.01 9.72
CA LYS A 57 10.49 9.39 8.37
C LYS A 57 11.13 8.39 7.40
N ILE A 58 10.32 7.72 6.59
CA ILE A 58 10.76 6.76 5.55
C ILE A 58 10.56 7.41 4.19
N TYR A 59 11.48 7.18 3.25
CA TYR A 59 11.54 7.82 1.95
C TYR A 59 11.68 6.82 0.82
N TYR A 60 11.17 7.18 -0.36
CA TYR A 60 11.58 6.61 -1.63
C TYR A 60 12.97 7.15 -1.99
N PRO A 61 14.05 6.33 -2.01
CA PRO A 61 15.41 6.86 -1.95
C PRO A 61 15.83 7.74 -3.11
N GLU A 62 15.57 7.31 -4.34
CA GLU A 62 16.04 8.00 -5.53
C GLU A 62 15.36 9.37 -5.73
N LYS A 63 14.15 9.53 -5.19
CA LYS A 63 13.36 10.77 -5.29
C LYS A 63 13.43 11.62 -4.01
N LYS A 64 13.97 11.08 -2.92
CA LYS A 64 13.87 11.64 -1.56
C LYS A 64 12.43 12.01 -1.14
N GLN A 65 11.43 11.35 -1.73
CA GLN A 65 10.02 11.59 -1.42
C GLN A 65 9.68 10.87 -0.12
N ILE A 66 9.16 11.58 0.89
CA ILE A 66 8.65 10.93 2.10
C ILE A 66 7.47 10.02 1.76
N THR A 67 7.49 8.79 2.27
CA THR A 67 6.43 7.79 2.09
C THR A 67 5.78 7.41 3.42
N HIS A 68 6.48 7.54 4.55
CA HIS A 68 5.91 7.27 5.87
C HIS A 68 6.42 8.27 6.92
N LEU A 69 5.53 8.63 7.83
CA LEU A 69 5.82 9.33 9.08
C LEU A 69 5.21 8.51 10.20
N LEU A 70 6.06 7.98 11.07
CA LEU A 70 5.69 7.14 12.20
C LEU A 70 6.13 7.81 13.49
N THR A 71 5.23 7.87 14.47
CA THR A 71 5.53 8.37 15.81
C THR A 71 5.59 7.21 16.80
N PHE A 72 6.60 7.19 17.68
CA PHE A 72 6.83 6.13 18.65
C PHE A 72 6.69 6.63 20.08
N LYS A 73 6.19 5.73 20.94
CA LYS A 73 6.00 5.95 22.37
C LYS A 73 7.29 6.28 23.12
N ASP A 74 8.38 5.59 22.75
CA ASP A 74 9.67 5.66 23.42
C ASP A 74 10.83 5.39 22.45
N ASP A 75 12.05 5.49 22.98
CA ASP A 75 13.31 5.25 22.27
C ASP A 75 13.60 3.78 21.96
N LYS A 76 12.65 2.87 22.23
CA LYS A 76 12.73 1.47 21.79
C LYS A 76 12.19 1.30 20.39
N PHE A 77 11.41 2.27 19.88
CA PHE A 77 10.87 2.30 18.52
C PHE A 77 10.02 1.06 18.18
N LYS A 78 9.30 0.51 19.16
CA LYS A 78 8.47 -0.69 18.98
C LYS A 78 6.97 -0.41 18.95
N ILE A 79 6.53 0.62 19.67
CA ILE A 79 5.12 0.92 19.87
C ILE A 79 4.82 2.25 19.20
N LEU A 80 3.95 2.23 18.18
CA LEU A 80 3.44 3.45 17.56
C LEU A 80 2.54 4.20 18.54
N ASP A 81 2.78 5.48 18.71
CA ASP A 81 2.01 6.33 19.62
C ASP A 81 2.12 7.78 19.14
N GLY A 82 0.98 8.37 18.76
CA GLY A 82 0.90 9.68 18.14
C GLY A 82 0.60 9.65 16.64
N PRO A 83 0.87 10.77 15.94
CA PRO A 83 0.52 10.96 14.54
C PRO A 83 1.14 9.93 13.60
N TYR A 84 0.38 9.56 12.57
CA TYR A 84 0.79 8.63 11.54
C TYR A 84 0.33 9.12 10.17
N LYS A 85 1.24 9.12 9.19
CA LYS A 85 0.93 9.47 7.80
C LYS A 85 1.67 8.57 6.83
N GLU A 86 0.99 8.21 5.75
CA GLU A 86 1.57 7.56 4.59
C GLU A 86 1.25 8.34 3.31
N TRP A 87 2.20 8.34 2.38
CA TRP A 87 2.09 8.94 1.06
C TRP A 87 2.39 7.90 -0.03
N TYR A 88 1.78 8.10 -1.19
CA TYR A 88 2.17 7.45 -2.44
C TYR A 88 3.53 7.98 -2.93
N ASP A 89 4.13 7.28 -3.89
CA ASP A 89 5.47 7.62 -4.44
C ASP A 89 5.52 8.98 -5.15
N ASN A 90 4.36 9.52 -5.53
CA ASN A 90 4.23 10.84 -6.13
C ASN A 90 4.02 11.96 -5.09
N GLY A 91 4.07 11.62 -3.79
CA GLY A 91 3.86 12.55 -2.67
C GLY A 91 2.40 12.85 -2.36
N THR A 92 1.45 12.22 -3.06
CA THR A 92 0.02 12.32 -2.72
C THR A 92 -0.23 11.60 -1.40
N PRO A 93 -0.97 12.19 -0.43
CA PRO A 93 -1.35 11.48 0.78
C PRO A 93 -2.08 10.19 0.43
N TRP A 94 -1.81 9.11 1.16
CA TRP A 94 -2.57 7.87 1.04
C TRP A 94 -3.50 7.69 2.22
N LYS A 95 -2.97 7.80 3.44
CA LYS A 95 -3.78 7.76 4.66
C LYS A 95 -3.08 8.45 5.81
N GLU A 96 -3.88 8.92 6.75
CA GLU A 96 -3.39 9.49 7.99
C GLU A 96 -4.35 9.21 9.14
N GLY A 97 -3.81 9.28 10.35
CA GLY A 97 -4.53 9.13 11.60
C GLY A 97 -3.56 9.17 12.78
N ALA A 98 -3.94 8.54 13.88
CA ALA A 98 -3.08 8.40 15.04
C ALA A 98 -3.09 6.96 15.56
N PHE A 99 -1.99 6.61 16.22
CA PHE A 99 -1.91 5.42 17.06
C PHE A 99 -1.91 5.83 18.53
N LEU A 100 -2.49 4.99 19.39
CA LEU A 100 -2.37 5.05 20.83
C LEU A 100 -1.93 3.67 21.30
N ASN A 101 -0.78 3.56 21.96
CA ASN A 101 -0.22 2.29 22.43
C ASN A 101 -0.20 1.17 21.37
N GLY A 102 0.19 1.51 20.14
CA GLY A 102 0.30 0.57 19.03
C GLY A 102 -1.02 0.22 18.33
N LYS A 103 -2.13 0.84 18.72
CA LYS A 103 -3.44 0.62 18.09
C LYS A 103 -3.94 1.88 17.40
N LYS A 104 -4.55 1.75 16.23
CA LYS A 104 -5.22 2.86 15.54
C LYS A 104 -6.30 3.43 16.45
N GLU A 105 -6.29 4.74 16.59
CA GLU A 105 -7.18 5.47 17.49
C GLU A 105 -7.61 6.80 16.83
N GLY A 106 -8.84 7.22 17.09
CA GLY A 106 -9.38 8.48 16.59
C GLY A 106 -9.70 8.47 15.10
N ILE A 107 -9.75 9.65 14.49
CA ILE A 107 -10.15 9.83 13.09
C ILE A 107 -9.03 9.41 12.14
N TRP A 108 -9.38 8.56 11.19
CA TRP A 108 -8.53 8.19 10.07
C TRP A 108 -9.12 8.73 8.78
N SER A 109 -8.25 9.13 7.86
CA SER A 109 -8.62 9.58 6.51
C SER A 109 -7.81 8.79 5.49
N PHE A 110 -8.45 8.44 4.38
CA PHE A 110 -7.88 7.74 3.24
C PHE A 110 -8.12 8.57 1.98
N TYR A 111 -7.16 8.55 1.08
CA TYR A 111 -7.07 9.46 -0.06
C TYR A 111 -6.86 8.67 -1.35
N SER A 112 -7.54 9.12 -2.40
CA SER A 112 -7.46 8.54 -3.73
C SER A 112 -6.10 8.81 -4.37
N PHE A 113 -5.44 7.76 -4.87
CA PHE A 113 -4.21 7.89 -5.65
C PHE A 113 -4.34 8.82 -6.87
N GLU A 114 -5.50 8.78 -7.55
CA GLU A 114 -5.70 9.47 -8.82
C GLU A 114 -5.93 10.96 -8.65
N THR A 115 -6.65 11.33 -7.60
CA THR A 115 -7.10 12.72 -7.39
C THR A 115 -6.45 13.40 -6.21
N GLY A 116 -5.83 12.64 -5.30
CA GLY A 116 -5.36 13.10 -4.00
C GLY A 116 -6.47 13.56 -3.05
N LYS A 117 -7.74 13.41 -3.45
CA LYS A 117 -8.90 13.78 -2.63
C LYS A 117 -9.21 12.68 -1.64
N LYS A 118 -9.73 13.09 -0.48
CA LYS A 118 -10.20 12.16 0.55
C LYS A 118 -11.33 11.32 -0.02
N GLU A 119 -11.21 10.00 0.04
CA GLU A 119 -12.19 9.05 -0.46
C GLU A 119 -12.93 8.32 0.68
N GLU A 120 -12.33 8.26 1.87
CA GLU A 120 -12.93 7.62 3.03
C GLU A 120 -12.43 8.25 4.34
N THR A 121 -13.30 8.34 5.34
CA THR A 121 -12.92 8.75 6.69
C THR A 121 -13.86 8.19 7.75
N GLY A 122 -13.33 7.97 8.95
CA GLY A 122 -14.11 7.55 10.11
C GLY A 122 -13.20 7.27 11.31
N ALA A 123 -13.81 6.91 12.44
CA ALA A 123 -13.06 6.65 13.66
C ALA A 123 -12.60 5.19 13.75
N TYR A 124 -11.39 5.01 14.27
CA TYR A 124 -10.93 3.76 14.85
C TYR A 124 -10.91 3.87 16.37
N LEU A 125 -11.28 2.77 17.03
CA LEU A 125 -11.09 2.55 18.46
C LEU A 125 -10.36 1.21 18.60
N ASN A 126 -9.17 1.20 19.19
CA ASN A 126 -8.39 -0.03 19.39
C ASN A 126 -8.19 -0.89 18.11
N ASN A 127 -7.86 -0.29 16.96
CA ASN A 127 -7.77 -0.94 15.63
C ASN A 127 -9.09 -1.29 14.95
N GLU A 128 -10.23 -1.17 15.63
CA GLU A 128 -11.54 -1.49 15.08
C GLU A 128 -12.24 -0.24 14.57
N ARG A 129 -12.90 -0.33 13.40
CA ARG A 129 -13.77 0.75 12.93
C ARG A 129 -14.90 0.95 13.95
N SER A 130 -15.17 2.20 14.28
CA SER A 130 -16.16 2.57 15.28
C SER A 130 -16.90 3.83 14.85
N GLY A 131 -18.20 3.87 15.15
CA GLY A 131 -19.09 4.96 14.83
C GLY A 131 -19.25 5.18 13.33
N ARG A 132 -19.45 6.45 12.96
CA ARG A 132 -19.77 6.86 11.59
C ARG A 132 -18.54 6.87 10.71
N TRP A 133 -18.66 6.22 9.56
CA TRP A 133 -17.72 6.21 8.46
C TRP A 133 -18.38 6.80 7.23
N ALA A 134 -17.63 7.58 6.46
CA ALA A 134 -18.12 8.20 5.24
C ALA A 134 -17.17 7.91 4.08
N ARG A 135 -17.74 7.53 2.93
CA ARG A 135 -17.04 7.53 1.64
C ARG A 135 -17.47 8.74 0.83
N LEU A 136 -16.49 9.37 0.21
CA LEU A 136 -16.65 10.59 -0.56
C LEU A 136 -16.42 10.28 -2.05
N ASP A 137 -17.06 11.06 -2.91
CA ASP A 137 -16.81 11.04 -4.34
C ASP A 137 -15.63 11.96 -4.73
N SER A 138 -15.36 12.06 -6.04
CA SER A 138 -14.29 12.91 -6.57
C SER A 138 -14.54 14.41 -6.41
N THR A 139 -15.74 14.84 -6.02
CA THR A 139 -16.07 16.23 -5.70
C THR A 139 -15.91 16.53 -4.21
N GLY A 140 -15.86 15.50 -3.37
CA GLY A 140 -15.84 15.59 -1.92
C GLY A 140 -17.23 15.50 -1.29
N MET A 141 -18.27 15.18 -2.06
CA MET A 141 -19.60 14.91 -1.53
C MET A 141 -19.67 13.49 -0.97
N VAL A 142 -20.44 13.32 0.11
CA VAL A 142 -20.67 12.01 0.72
C VAL A 142 -21.55 11.19 -0.21
N LYS A 143 -21.05 10.05 -0.67
CA LYS A 143 -21.82 9.08 -1.46
C LYS A 143 -22.31 7.90 -0.63
N GLU A 144 -21.67 7.64 0.50
CA GLU A 144 -22.04 6.56 1.40
C GLU A 144 -21.65 6.89 2.85
N GLU A 145 -22.57 6.69 3.79
CA GLU A 145 -22.30 6.66 5.21
C GLU A 145 -22.55 5.25 5.75
N MET A 146 -21.72 4.81 6.68
CA MET A 146 -21.80 3.49 7.33
C MET A 146 -21.65 3.67 8.84
N GLU A 147 -22.41 2.90 9.61
CA GLU A 147 -22.25 2.83 11.07
C GLU A 147 -21.50 1.54 11.43
N PHE A 148 -20.43 1.67 12.21
CA PHE A 148 -19.65 0.55 12.72
C PHE A 148 -19.71 0.45 14.24
N LYS A 149 -19.81 -0.77 14.74
CA LYS A 149 -19.66 -1.09 16.17
C LYS A 149 -18.72 -2.28 16.30
N ALA A 150 -17.65 -2.14 17.07
CA ALA A 150 -16.64 -3.19 17.25
C ALA A 150 -16.14 -3.78 15.91
N GLY A 151 -15.87 -2.91 14.93
CA GLY A 151 -15.34 -3.29 13.62
C GLY A 151 -16.35 -3.85 12.61
N VAL A 152 -17.58 -4.18 13.03
CA VAL A 152 -18.63 -4.70 12.15
C VAL A 152 -19.68 -3.65 11.81
N LEU A 153 -20.28 -3.74 10.62
CA LEU A 153 -21.40 -2.89 10.23
C LEU A 153 -22.57 -3.12 11.20
N ASN A 154 -23.03 -2.08 11.87
CA ASN A 154 -24.08 -2.20 12.85
C ASN A 154 -24.83 -0.86 12.99
N GLY A 155 -25.97 -0.77 12.34
CA GLY A 155 -26.76 0.45 12.18
C GLY A 155 -27.03 0.75 10.70
N PRO A 156 -27.43 1.98 10.38
CA PRO A 156 -27.77 2.36 9.02
C PRO A 156 -26.52 2.53 8.14
N ASN A 157 -26.61 2.01 6.91
CA ASN A 157 -25.76 2.35 5.79
C ASN A 157 -26.58 3.18 4.79
N LYS A 158 -26.20 4.44 4.62
CA LYS A 158 -26.93 5.42 3.80
C LYS A 158 -26.17 5.67 2.52
N ILE A 159 -26.81 5.49 1.38
CA ILE A 159 -26.21 5.68 0.06
C ILE A 159 -26.90 6.85 -0.62
N TYR A 160 -26.10 7.77 -1.14
CA TYR A 160 -26.54 9.01 -1.76
C TYR A 160 -26.30 8.96 -3.27
N ASN A 161 -27.19 9.59 -4.04
CA ASN A 161 -27.02 9.72 -5.49
C ASN A 161 -26.06 10.87 -5.84
N ARG A 162 -25.82 11.08 -7.15
CA ARG A 162 -24.93 12.15 -7.64
C ARG A 162 -25.41 13.58 -7.31
N ALA A 163 -26.68 13.76 -6.99
CA ALA A 163 -27.22 15.04 -6.54
C ALA A 163 -27.13 15.22 -5.00
N GLY A 164 -26.57 14.25 -4.28
CA GLY A 164 -26.48 14.24 -2.82
C GLY A 164 -27.78 13.85 -2.12
N GLN A 165 -28.78 13.33 -2.85
CA GLN A 165 -30.05 12.90 -2.26
C GLN A 165 -29.90 11.46 -1.75
N LEU A 166 -30.45 11.19 -0.57
CA LEU A 166 -30.50 9.84 0.00
C LEU A 166 -31.31 8.94 -0.93
N ALA A 167 -30.68 7.87 -1.42
CA ALA A 167 -31.28 6.98 -2.42
C ALA A 167 -31.54 5.58 -1.85
N ILE A 168 -30.69 5.09 -0.94
CA ILE A 168 -30.88 3.80 -0.29
C ILE A 168 -30.49 3.91 1.18
N VAL A 169 -31.30 3.30 2.04
CA VAL A 169 -30.94 3.02 3.43
C VAL A 169 -30.93 1.50 3.61
N ARG A 170 -29.77 0.95 3.96
CA ARG A 170 -29.65 -0.44 4.41
C ARG A 170 -29.48 -0.46 5.92
N THR A 171 -30.06 -1.44 6.59
CA THR A 171 -29.89 -1.63 8.03
C THR A 171 -29.08 -2.89 8.25
N TYR A 172 -28.08 -2.80 9.12
CA TYR A 172 -27.23 -3.91 9.51
C TYR A 172 -27.28 -4.15 11.01
N GLU A 173 -27.31 -5.42 11.41
CA GLU A 173 -27.13 -5.85 12.79
C GLU A 173 -26.00 -6.89 12.83
N ASN A 174 -24.96 -6.62 13.61
CA ASN A 174 -23.78 -7.50 13.75
C ASN A 174 -23.14 -7.94 12.41
N GLY A 175 -23.16 -7.07 11.39
CA GLY A 175 -22.61 -7.32 10.07
C GLY A 175 -23.59 -7.94 9.08
N GLU A 176 -24.75 -8.42 9.53
CA GLU A 176 -25.79 -8.99 8.67
C GLU A 176 -26.80 -7.91 8.27
N MET A 177 -27.21 -7.92 7.01
CA MET A 177 -28.21 -6.97 6.50
C MET A 177 -29.61 -7.42 6.93
N THR A 178 -30.30 -6.56 7.69
CA THR A 178 -31.65 -6.83 8.22
C THR A 178 -32.76 -6.08 7.47
N GLY A 179 -32.41 -5.09 6.66
CA GLY A 179 -33.38 -4.36 5.84
C GLY A 179 -32.76 -3.50 4.75
N GLU A 180 -33.56 -3.18 3.74
CA GLU A 180 -33.22 -2.24 2.68
C GLU A 180 -34.46 -1.42 2.30
N GLU A 181 -34.32 -0.10 2.29
CA GLU A 181 -35.30 0.87 1.82
C GLU A 181 -34.70 1.62 0.63
N LYS A 182 -35.35 1.54 -0.54
CA LYS A 182 -34.98 2.32 -1.73
C LYS A 182 -35.89 3.52 -1.85
N LEU A 183 -35.29 4.71 -1.95
CA LEU A 183 -35.99 5.96 -2.15
C LEU A 183 -35.98 6.31 -3.63
N ASP A 184 -37.15 6.68 -4.17
CA ASP A 184 -37.26 7.14 -5.55
C ASP A 184 -36.63 8.54 -5.66
N THR A 185 -35.43 8.60 -6.21
CA THR A 185 -34.69 9.86 -6.37
C THR A 185 -34.62 10.32 -7.82
N GLY A 186 -35.22 9.59 -8.77
CA GLY A 186 -35.17 9.89 -10.21
C GLY A 186 -33.78 9.98 -10.84
N ASN A 187 -32.71 9.74 -10.06
CA ASN A 187 -31.32 10.02 -10.41
C ASN A 187 -30.43 8.79 -10.19
N PRO A 188 -29.42 8.55 -11.06
CA PRO A 188 -28.53 7.41 -10.92
C PRO A 188 -27.72 7.45 -9.62
N ILE A 189 -27.65 6.31 -8.93
CA ILE A 189 -26.79 6.10 -7.76
C ILE A 189 -25.37 5.84 -8.26
N ASP A 190 -24.39 6.52 -7.67
CA ASP A 190 -22.97 6.22 -7.91
C ASP A 190 -22.53 5.03 -7.04
N THR A 191 -23.14 3.86 -7.26
CA THR A 191 -22.63 2.63 -6.65
C THR A 191 -21.32 2.30 -7.35
N MET A 192 -20.25 2.10 -6.59
CA MET A 192 -19.07 1.41 -7.09
C MET A 192 -19.51 0.01 -7.49
N LYS A 193 -19.86 -0.18 -8.76
CA LYS A 193 -20.39 -1.43 -9.27
C LYS A 193 -19.23 -2.43 -9.23
N MET A 194 -19.23 -3.29 -8.21
CA MET A 194 -18.37 -4.46 -8.25
C MET A 194 -18.77 -5.26 -9.47
N VAL A 195 -17.78 -5.60 -10.29
CA VAL A 195 -18.00 -6.39 -11.50
C VAL A 195 -18.60 -7.73 -11.10
N GLU A 196 -19.69 -8.15 -11.76
CA GLU A 196 -20.42 -9.39 -11.44
C GLU A 196 -19.53 -10.62 -11.44
N VAL A 197 -18.63 -10.71 -12.43
CA VAL A 197 -17.59 -11.75 -12.48
C VAL A 197 -16.25 -11.06 -12.46
N ILE A 198 -15.47 -11.27 -11.41
CA ILE A 198 -14.11 -10.74 -11.34
C ILE A 198 -13.19 -11.50 -12.32
N PRO A 199 -12.12 -10.87 -12.83
CA PRO A 199 -11.12 -11.57 -13.60
C PRO A 199 -10.53 -12.72 -12.80
N TYR A 200 -10.31 -13.86 -13.46
CA TYR A 200 -9.79 -15.07 -12.83
C TYR A 200 -8.70 -15.70 -13.69
N MET A 201 -7.81 -16.46 -13.05
CA MET A 201 -6.74 -17.15 -13.77
C MET A 201 -7.23 -18.48 -14.35
N ALA A 202 -6.69 -18.88 -15.49
CA ALA A 202 -7.06 -20.14 -16.15
C ALA A 202 -7.02 -21.34 -15.19
N GLY A 203 -8.06 -22.19 -15.22
CA GLY A 203 -8.20 -23.33 -14.30
C GLY A 203 -8.72 -22.95 -12.92
N CYS A 204 -9.41 -21.82 -12.76
CA CYS A 204 -10.14 -21.41 -11.56
C CYS A 204 -11.63 -21.19 -11.82
N GLU A 205 -12.14 -21.70 -12.94
CA GLU A 205 -13.55 -21.67 -13.30
C GLU A 205 -14.37 -22.35 -12.18
N ASN A 206 -15.35 -21.63 -11.65
CA ASN A 206 -16.21 -22.10 -10.57
C ASN A 206 -17.51 -21.30 -10.56
N ASP A 207 -18.63 -21.96 -10.25
CA ASP A 207 -19.94 -21.33 -10.12
C ASP A 207 -20.08 -20.52 -8.82
N ASP A 208 -19.28 -20.84 -7.80
CA ASP A 208 -19.13 -20.05 -6.57
C ASP A 208 -18.10 -18.91 -6.78
N PRO A 209 -18.53 -17.63 -6.77
CA PRO A 209 -17.64 -16.49 -6.97
C PRO A 209 -16.52 -16.38 -5.91
N ASP A 210 -16.79 -16.77 -4.67
CA ASP A 210 -15.80 -16.70 -3.59
C ASP A 210 -14.74 -17.78 -3.77
N ALA A 211 -15.13 -19.01 -4.14
CA ALA A 211 -14.20 -20.08 -4.46
C ALA A 211 -13.33 -19.74 -5.70
N GLN A 212 -13.93 -19.18 -6.75
CA GLN A 212 -13.21 -18.70 -7.94
C GLN A 212 -12.18 -17.63 -7.58
N LYS A 213 -12.57 -16.65 -6.76
CA LYS A 213 -11.69 -15.59 -6.27
C LYS A 213 -10.52 -16.15 -5.48
N GLN A 214 -10.78 -17.03 -4.51
CA GLN A 214 -9.74 -17.63 -3.69
C GLN A 214 -8.74 -18.45 -4.52
N CYS A 215 -9.22 -19.22 -5.50
CA CYS A 215 -8.36 -19.96 -6.43
C CYS A 215 -7.46 -19.01 -7.23
N SER A 216 -8.04 -17.94 -7.78
CA SER A 216 -7.32 -16.98 -8.62
C SER A 216 -6.30 -16.15 -7.85
N ASP A 217 -6.68 -15.67 -6.66
CA ASP A 217 -5.77 -14.94 -5.76
C ASP A 217 -4.57 -15.83 -5.39
N ARG A 218 -4.81 -17.11 -5.05
CA ARG A 218 -3.74 -18.06 -4.75
C ARG A 218 -2.80 -18.27 -5.93
N LYS A 219 -3.33 -18.58 -7.13
CA LYS A 219 -2.51 -18.77 -8.34
C LYS A 219 -1.72 -17.51 -8.71
N MET A 220 -2.32 -16.33 -8.55
CA MET A 220 -1.64 -15.06 -8.80
C MET A 220 -0.44 -14.91 -7.87
N LEU A 221 -0.65 -15.08 -6.56
CA LEU A 221 0.41 -14.97 -5.57
C LEU A 221 1.49 -16.03 -5.77
N GLU A 222 1.13 -17.28 -6.05
CA GLU A 222 2.08 -18.34 -6.39
C GLU A 222 2.94 -17.96 -7.61
N SER A 223 2.32 -17.49 -8.70
CA SER A 223 3.01 -17.07 -9.92
C SER A 223 4.02 -15.95 -9.66
N ILE A 224 3.68 -15.00 -8.78
CA ILE A 224 4.56 -13.91 -8.36
C ILE A 224 5.70 -14.44 -7.51
N TYR A 225 5.40 -15.09 -6.39
CA TYR A 225 6.43 -15.45 -5.40
C TYR A 225 7.40 -16.53 -5.91
N LEU A 226 7.00 -17.34 -6.90
CA LEU A 226 7.91 -18.29 -7.56
C LEU A 226 8.90 -17.60 -8.52
N GLN A 227 8.56 -16.42 -9.04
CA GLN A 227 9.34 -15.75 -10.08
C GLN A 227 9.98 -14.44 -9.62
N ILE A 228 9.53 -13.89 -8.49
CA ILE A 228 10.02 -12.64 -7.93
C ILE A 228 11.45 -12.81 -7.45
N ARG A 229 12.27 -11.82 -7.74
CA ARG A 229 13.66 -11.75 -7.33
C ARG A 229 13.80 -10.59 -6.36
N TYR A 230 14.65 -10.73 -5.35
CA TYR A 230 15.02 -9.58 -4.54
C TYR A 230 16.18 -8.87 -5.25
N PRO A 231 16.03 -7.61 -5.70
CA PRO A 231 17.12 -6.89 -6.36
C PRO A 231 18.35 -6.82 -5.46
N ARG A 232 19.54 -7.13 -6.02
CA ARG A 232 20.80 -7.18 -5.28
C ARG A 232 21.08 -5.87 -4.55
N THR A 233 20.89 -4.74 -5.24
CA THR A 233 21.02 -3.39 -4.68
C THR A 233 20.08 -3.18 -3.50
N ALA A 234 18.81 -3.56 -3.61
CA ALA A 234 17.86 -3.42 -2.52
C ALA A 234 18.26 -4.28 -1.30
N ARG A 235 18.71 -5.51 -1.54
CA ARG A 235 19.22 -6.42 -0.49
C ARG A 235 20.46 -5.86 0.20
N GLU A 236 21.44 -5.39 -0.56
CA GLU A 236 22.69 -4.81 -0.04
C GLU A 236 22.47 -3.55 0.78
N ASN A 237 21.42 -2.76 0.47
CA ASN A 237 21.07 -1.56 1.22
C ASN A 237 20.02 -1.82 2.33
N GLY A 238 19.68 -3.08 2.62
CA GLY A 238 18.75 -3.42 3.71
C GLY A 238 17.31 -2.96 3.47
N LEU A 239 16.89 -2.78 2.21
CA LEU A 239 15.60 -2.18 1.85
C LEU A 239 14.45 -3.18 1.94
N GLU A 240 13.69 -3.16 3.02
CA GLU A 240 12.48 -3.96 3.23
C GLU A 240 11.21 -3.11 3.12
N GLY A 241 10.06 -3.76 2.88
CA GLY A 241 8.77 -3.07 2.88
C GLY A 241 7.69 -3.79 2.08
N SER A 242 6.70 -3.04 1.62
CA SER A 242 5.69 -3.59 0.71
C SER A 242 5.43 -2.64 -0.46
N ALA A 243 5.74 -3.09 -1.66
CA ALA A 243 5.39 -2.40 -2.89
C ALA A 243 3.90 -2.64 -3.19
N VAL A 244 3.15 -1.60 -3.54
CA VAL A 244 1.74 -1.72 -3.96
C VAL A 244 1.69 -1.42 -5.44
N LEU A 245 1.39 -2.43 -6.24
CA LEU A 245 1.26 -2.30 -7.67
C LEU A 245 -0.19 -2.08 -8.06
N ARG A 246 -0.40 -1.31 -9.11
CA ARG A 246 -1.65 -1.22 -9.83
C ARG A 246 -1.47 -1.75 -11.23
N PHE A 247 -2.43 -2.53 -11.71
CA PHE A 247 -2.49 -2.97 -13.10
C PHE A 247 -3.94 -3.15 -13.53
N VAL A 248 -4.17 -3.26 -14.83
CA VAL A 248 -5.50 -3.45 -15.41
C VAL A 248 -5.53 -4.79 -16.10
N VAL A 249 -6.55 -5.61 -15.79
CA VAL A 249 -6.92 -6.74 -16.63
C VAL A 249 -7.89 -6.24 -17.69
N GLU A 250 -7.47 -6.33 -18.94
CA GLU A 250 -8.21 -5.88 -20.12
C GLU A 250 -9.34 -6.83 -20.49
N LYS A 251 -10.18 -6.41 -21.44
CA LYS A 251 -11.33 -7.21 -21.92
C LYS A 251 -10.93 -8.51 -22.63
N ASP A 252 -9.68 -8.62 -23.06
CA ASP A 252 -9.10 -9.82 -23.67
C ASP A 252 -8.31 -10.67 -22.65
N GLY A 253 -8.27 -10.24 -21.38
CA GLY A 253 -7.51 -10.92 -20.33
C GLY A 253 -6.02 -10.59 -20.30
N SER A 254 -5.54 -9.68 -21.16
CA SER A 254 -4.18 -9.17 -21.09
C SER A 254 -4.02 -8.20 -19.92
N ILE A 255 -2.77 -8.04 -19.44
CA ILE A 255 -2.44 -7.11 -18.36
C ILE A 255 -1.78 -5.86 -18.93
N THR A 256 -2.32 -4.69 -18.61
CA THR A 256 -1.79 -3.38 -19.01
C THR A 256 -1.66 -2.45 -17.81
N GLY A 257 -1.08 -1.26 -18.03
CA GLY A 257 -1.10 -0.18 -17.03
C GLY A 257 -0.35 -0.50 -15.73
N VAL A 258 0.65 -1.38 -15.76
CA VAL A 258 1.40 -1.79 -14.57
C VAL A 258 2.21 -0.60 -14.02
N THR A 259 1.82 -0.12 -12.84
CA THR A 259 2.46 0.99 -12.14
C THR A 259 2.63 0.66 -10.66
N ALA A 260 3.66 1.20 -10.02
CA ALA A 260 3.75 1.16 -8.56
C ALA A 260 3.04 2.39 -7.99
N LEU A 261 1.98 2.16 -7.21
CA LEU A 261 1.36 3.20 -6.39
C LEU A 261 2.27 3.56 -5.21
N ARG A 262 2.89 2.51 -4.67
CA ARG A 262 3.91 2.60 -3.63
C ARG A 262 5.07 1.67 -3.98
N GLY A 263 6.27 2.21 -4.02
CA GLY A 263 7.51 1.52 -4.24
C GLY A 263 8.37 1.57 -2.99
N ILE A 264 9.36 0.68 -2.93
CA ILE A 264 10.40 0.71 -1.90
C ILE A 264 11.62 1.45 -2.46
N CYS A 265 11.98 1.14 -3.70
CA CYS A 265 12.98 1.82 -4.51
C CYS A 265 12.74 1.49 -5.98
N ARG A 266 13.47 2.18 -6.87
CA ARG A 266 13.37 1.98 -8.32
C ARG A 266 13.60 0.52 -8.75
N ASP A 267 14.57 -0.17 -8.14
CA ASP A 267 14.95 -1.51 -8.58
C ASP A 267 13.90 -2.56 -8.16
N ILE A 268 13.26 -2.38 -7.01
CA ILE A 268 12.10 -3.20 -6.59
C ILE A 268 10.90 -2.93 -7.49
N GLU A 269 10.64 -1.67 -7.84
CA GLU A 269 9.57 -1.31 -8.77
C GLU A 269 9.76 -1.97 -10.16
N ALA A 270 10.99 -1.94 -10.69
CA ALA A 270 11.31 -2.58 -11.97
C ALA A 270 11.06 -4.10 -11.94
N GLU A 271 11.46 -4.74 -10.83
CA GLU A 271 11.28 -6.17 -10.63
C GLU A 271 9.81 -6.57 -10.45
N CYS A 272 9.06 -5.75 -9.71
CA CYS A 272 7.62 -5.84 -9.62
C CYS A 272 6.93 -5.75 -11.00
N LYS A 273 7.30 -4.76 -11.82
CA LYS A 273 6.74 -4.64 -13.19
C LYS A 273 7.08 -5.85 -14.04
N ARG A 274 8.30 -6.36 -13.94
CA ARG A 274 8.74 -7.58 -14.64
C ARG A 274 7.89 -8.78 -14.26
N VAL A 275 7.70 -9.05 -12.96
CA VAL A 275 6.98 -10.25 -12.50
C VAL A 275 5.49 -10.20 -12.85
N ILE A 276 4.85 -9.03 -12.77
CA ILE A 276 3.46 -8.86 -13.24
C ILE A 276 3.37 -9.10 -14.75
N GLY A 277 4.34 -8.62 -15.53
CA GLY A 277 4.40 -8.86 -16.98
C GLY A 277 4.64 -10.32 -17.38
N LEU A 278 5.03 -11.19 -16.45
CA LEU A 278 5.21 -12.63 -16.67
C LEU A 278 4.00 -13.45 -16.21
N MET A 279 2.93 -12.81 -15.75
CA MET A 279 1.75 -13.53 -15.33
C MET A 279 1.12 -14.30 -16.49
N PRO A 280 0.59 -15.50 -16.22
CA PRO A 280 -0.26 -16.21 -17.17
C PRO A 280 -1.47 -15.37 -17.59
N GLN A 281 -2.07 -15.72 -18.72
CA GLN A 281 -3.26 -15.05 -19.23
C GLN A 281 -4.44 -15.19 -18.26
N TRP A 282 -5.21 -14.11 -18.16
CA TRP A 282 -6.42 -14.04 -17.34
C TRP A 282 -7.67 -14.24 -18.19
N ALA A 283 -8.75 -14.71 -17.57
CA ALA A 283 -10.09 -14.45 -18.08
C ALA A 283 -10.50 -13.02 -17.66
N PRO A 284 -11.13 -12.24 -18.56
CA PRO A 284 -11.57 -10.89 -18.23
C PRO A 284 -12.71 -10.91 -17.23
N GLY A 285 -12.88 -9.80 -16.52
CA GLY A 285 -14.08 -9.60 -15.71
C GLY A 285 -15.30 -9.41 -16.60
N ARG A 286 -16.49 -9.74 -16.12
CA ARG A 286 -17.74 -9.60 -16.87
C ARG A 286 -18.80 -8.85 -16.10
N GLN A 287 -19.53 -8.01 -16.81
CA GLN A 287 -20.68 -7.28 -16.31
C GLN A 287 -21.83 -7.45 -17.31
N ASN A 288 -22.97 -7.97 -16.87
CA ASN A 288 -24.10 -8.27 -17.74
C ASN A 288 -23.70 -9.19 -18.92
N GLY A 289 -22.81 -10.14 -18.68
CA GLY A 289 -22.24 -11.04 -19.70
C GLY A 289 -21.11 -10.45 -20.55
N GLU A 290 -20.95 -9.12 -20.59
CA GLU A 290 -19.97 -8.41 -21.40
C GLU A 290 -18.61 -8.27 -20.70
N PRO A 291 -17.48 -8.46 -21.40
CA PRO A 291 -16.16 -8.28 -20.81
C PRO A 291 -15.87 -6.81 -20.49
N VAL A 292 -15.36 -6.57 -19.28
CA VAL A 292 -15.02 -5.25 -18.75
C VAL A 292 -13.58 -5.20 -18.23
N ARG A 293 -13.01 -3.99 -18.25
CA ARG A 293 -11.69 -3.72 -17.67
C ARG A 293 -11.79 -3.70 -16.16
N VAL A 294 -10.82 -4.31 -15.48
CA VAL A 294 -10.78 -4.34 -14.01
C VAL A 294 -9.41 -3.92 -13.51
N VAL A 295 -9.41 -2.96 -12.59
CA VAL A 295 -8.19 -2.46 -11.96
C VAL A 295 -7.89 -3.28 -10.72
N PHE A 296 -6.67 -3.79 -10.60
CA PHE A 296 -6.15 -4.45 -9.40
C PHE A 296 -5.17 -3.54 -8.68
N ASN A 297 -5.19 -3.60 -7.35
CA ASN A 297 -4.13 -3.04 -6.50
C ASN A 297 -3.56 -4.19 -5.65
N LEU A 298 -2.30 -4.56 -5.87
CA LEU A 298 -1.67 -5.73 -5.28
C LEU A 298 -0.47 -5.34 -4.40
N PRO A 299 -0.51 -5.60 -3.08
CA PRO A 299 0.66 -5.48 -2.22
C PRO A 299 1.60 -6.69 -2.37
N ILE A 300 2.87 -6.43 -2.66
CA ILE A 300 3.96 -7.41 -2.70
C ILE A 300 4.96 -7.07 -1.59
N LYS A 301 5.21 -8.02 -0.69
CA LYS A 301 6.10 -7.82 0.46
C LYS A 301 7.52 -8.25 0.13
N PHE A 302 8.48 -7.36 0.40
CA PHE A 302 9.91 -7.65 0.37
C PHE A 302 10.42 -7.68 1.80
N LYS A 303 10.92 -8.83 2.23
CA LYS A 303 11.50 -9.05 3.55
C LYS A 303 12.80 -9.82 3.36
N LEU A 304 13.85 -9.41 4.06
CA LEU A 304 15.11 -10.13 4.13
C LEU A 304 14.92 -11.37 5.01
N GLU A 305 15.60 -12.44 4.63
CA GLU A 305 15.67 -13.68 5.40
C GLU A 305 16.57 -13.53 6.62
#